data_AF-A0A1L7VJL0-F1
#
_entry.id   AF-A0A1L7VJL0-F1
#
_cell.length_a   1.000
_cell.length_b   1.000
_cell.length_c   1.000
_cell.angle_alpha   90.00
_cell.angle_beta   90.00
_cell.angle_gamma   90.00
#
_symmetry.space_group_name_H-M   'P 1'
#
loop_
_entity.id
_entity.type
_entity.pdbx_description
1 polymer ?
#
loop_
_entity_poly.entity_id
_entity_poly.type
_entity_poly.pdbx_seq_one_letter_code
_entity_poly.pdbx_strand_id
1 'polypeptide(L)'
;MNQTSNRRPKAGGVNPLDTVARRAYLRAFLQYHRIWDGPSWEKFFREAEEWMCGALTQKGYRSISLVFFDHSVDEYAWEKYLAGFKFEDPYERCWPWKIEPEAKNMAGGICHFYKNWREQKGMMVDGPHVQAPTIDPMVAYASNSA
;
A
#
# COMPACT_ATOMS: atom_id res chain seq x y z
N MET A 1 -9.81 16.92 21.80
CA MET A 1 -8.46 17.53 21.78
C MET A 1 -7.48 16.42 22.14
N ASN A 2 -6.72 15.88 21.17
CA ASN A 2 -5.74 14.83 21.45
C ASN A 2 -4.38 15.47 21.73
N GLN A 3 -3.85 15.21 22.92
CA GLN A 3 -2.49 15.55 23.31
C GLN A 3 -1.53 14.93 22.29
N THR A 4 -0.88 15.75 21.47
CA THR A 4 0.29 15.32 20.71
C THR A 4 1.39 15.03 21.73
N SER A 5 1.64 13.75 21.99
CA SER A 5 2.83 13.31 22.72
C SER A 5 4.06 13.91 22.01
N ASN A 6 4.85 14.71 22.73
CA ASN A 6 6.11 15.26 22.22
C ASN A 6 7.20 14.18 21.99
N ARG A 7 6.89 12.91 22.28
CA ARG A 7 7.80 11.79 22.08
C ARG A 7 7.76 11.33 20.62
N ARG A 8 8.93 11.26 19.97
CA ARG A 8 9.11 10.67 18.64
C ARG A 8 8.51 9.25 18.61
N PRO A 9 7.55 8.97 17.71
CA PRO A 9 7.02 7.62 17.51
C PRO A 9 8.14 6.65 17.14
N LYS A 10 8.03 5.39 17.60
CA LYS A 10 8.98 4.33 17.26
C LYS A 10 8.26 3.26 16.45
N ALA A 11 8.85 2.86 15.32
CA ALA A 11 8.35 1.75 14.52
C ALA A 11 8.59 0.39 15.21
N GLY A 12 9.65 0.31 16.04
CA GLY A 12 9.94 -0.87 16.85
C GLY A 12 8.79 -1.18 17.81
N GLY A 13 8.22 -2.37 17.68
CA GLY A 13 7.05 -2.83 18.44
C GLY A 13 5.71 -2.67 17.70
N VAL A 14 5.68 -2.00 16.55
CA VAL A 14 4.51 -2.00 15.65
C VAL A 14 4.61 -3.22 14.74
N ASN A 15 3.56 -4.04 14.68
CA ASN A 15 3.47 -5.13 13.72
C ASN A 15 3.25 -4.55 12.30
N PRO A 16 4.20 -4.69 11.37
CA PRO A 16 4.04 -4.13 10.02
C PRO A 16 3.01 -4.86 9.17
N LEU A 17 2.52 -6.04 9.58
CA LEU A 17 1.47 -6.76 8.87
C LEU A 17 0.06 -6.40 9.34
N ASP A 18 -0.05 -5.64 10.44
CA ASP A 18 -1.31 -5.08 10.93
C ASP A 18 -1.54 -3.70 10.31
N THR A 19 -2.45 -3.61 9.34
CA THR A 19 -2.77 -2.36 8.64
C THR A 19 -3.20 -1.24 9.59
N VAL A 20 -3.96 -1.54 10.64
CA VAL A 20 -4.45 -0.52 11.57
C VAL A 20 -3.28 0.03 12.40
N ALA A 21 -2.47 -0.86 12.98
CA ALA A 21 -1.31 -0.45 13.76
C ALA A 21 -0.28 0.31 12.91
N ARG A 22 -0.03 -0.15 11.69
CA ARG A 22 0.87 0.48 10.73
C ARG A 22 0.42 1.90 10.38
N ARG A 23 -0.83 2.09 9.94
CA ARG A 23 -1.37 3.42 9.58
C ARG A 23 -1.44 4.37 10.78
N ALA A 24 -1.69 3.85 11.99
CA ALA A 24 -1.62 4.64 13.22
C ALA A 24 -0.20 5.19 13.46
N TYR A 25 0.84 4.37 13.25
CA TYR A 25 2.23 4.84 13.30
C TYR A 25 2.53 5.89 12.24
N LEU A 26 2.17 5.66 10.97
CA LEU A 26 2.46 6.59 9.87
C LEU A 26 1.86 7.98 10.18
N ARG A 27 0.60 8.01 10.62
CA ARG A 27 -0.07 9.24 11.03
C ARG A 27 0.65 9.92 12.20
N ALA A 28 0.98 9.17 13.25
CA ALA A 28 1.68 9.71 14.42
C ALA A 28 3.04 10.30 14.05
N PHE A 29 3.78 9.66 13.14
CA PHE A 29 5.06 10.14 12.64
C PHE A 29 4.90 11.49 11.91
N LEU A 30 3.97 11.57 10.97
CA LEU A 30 3.72 12.79 10.22
C LEU A 30 3.25 13.93 11.13
N GLN A 31 2.46 13.62 12.16
CA GLN A 31 2.04 14.60 13.18
C GLN A 31 3.21 15.08 14.05
N TYR A 32 4.12 14.18 14.45
CA TYR A 32 5.33 14.53 15.21
C TYR A 32 6.21 15.52 14.43
N HIS A 33 6.41 15.28 13.13
CA HIS A 33 7.15 16.18 12.24
C HIS A 33 6.34 17.41 11.80
N ARG A 34 5.09 17.56 12.25
CA ARG A 34 4.16 18.67 11.90
C ARG A 34 3.93 18.82 10.39
N ILE A 35 3.97 17.71 9.66
CA ILE A 35 3.77 17.65 8.21
C ILE A 35 2.50 16.89 7.84
N TRP A 36 1.66 16.51 8.81
CA TRP A 36 0.39 15.83 8.53
C TRP A 36 -0.59 16.78 7.83
N ASP A 37 -0.95 16.43 6.59
CA ASP A 37 -2.03 17.02 5.82
C ASP A 37 -2.96 15.91 5.33
N GLY A 38 -4.14 15.82 5.93
CA GLY A 38 -5.11 14.76 5.63
C GLY A 38 -5.50 14.68 4.15
N PRO A 39 -5.86 15.81 3.50
CA PRO A 39 -6.21 15.82 2.08
C PRO A 39 -5.07 15.34 1.15
N SER A 40 -3.83 15.80 1.36
CA SER A 40 -2.68 15.35 0.57
C SER A 40 -2.40 13.88 0.82
N TRP A 41 -2.44 13.42 2.07
CA TRP A 41 -2.23 12.02 2.43
C TRP A 41 -3.23 11.11 1.70
N GLU A 42 -4.51 11.45 1.79
CA GLU A 42 -5.60 10.74 1.11
C GLU A 42 -5.44 10.75 -0.42
N LYS A 43 -4.96 11.86 -0.99
CA LYS A 43 -4.64 11.93 -2.43
C LYS A 43 -3.55 10.91 -2.80
N PHE A 44 -2.44 10.88 -2.08
CA PHE A 44 -1.35 9.95 -2.36
C PHE A 44 -1.76 8.49 -2.12
N PHE A 45 -2.65 8.22 -1.16
CA PHE A 45 -3.26 6.91 -0.96
C PHE A 45 -4.03 6.43 -2.19
N ARG A 46 -4.91 7.26 -2.74
CA ARG A 46 -5.65 6.90 -3.95
C ARG A 46 -4.76 6.70 -5.16
N GLU A 47 -3.73 7.53 -5.32
CA GLU A 47 -2.73 7.36 -6.39
C GLU A 47 -1.94 6.05 -6.22
N ALA A 48 -1.60 5.68 -4.98
CA ALA A 48 -0.94 4.41 -4.65
C ALA A 48 -1.82 3.21 -4.97
N GLU A 49 -3.11 3.24 -4.60
CA GLU A 49 -4.09 2.20 -4.90
C GLU A 49 -4.22 1.97 -6.41
N GLU A 50 -4.42 3.03 -7.20
CA GLU A 50 -4.55 2.93 -8.67
C GLU A 50 -3.25 2.40 -9.31
N TRP A 51 -2.09 2.91 -8.87
CA TRP A 51 -0.80 2.45 -9.36
C TRP A 51 -0.57 0.97 -9.06
N MET A 52 -0.87 0.53 -7.82
CA MET A 52 -0.76 -0.86 -7.40
C MET A 52 -1.68 -1.79 -8.21
N CYS A 53 -2.94 -1.40 -8.44
CA CYS A 53 -3.87 -2.14 -9.29
C CYS A 53 -3.32 -2.33 -10.71
N GLY A 54 -2.79 -1.26 -11.31
CA GLY A 54 -2.15 -1.30 -12.63
C GLY A 54 -0.94 -2.24 -12.66
N ALA A 55 -0.03 -2.11 -11.69
CA ALA A 55 1.19 -2.91 -11.60
C ALA A 55 0.89 -4.41 -11.38
N LEU A 56 -0.08 -4.74 -10.53
CA LEU A 56 -0.51 -6.12 -10.30
C LEU A 56 -1.16 -6.74 -11.53
N THR A 57 -1.94 -5.96 -12.27
CA THR A 57 -2.58 -6.40 -13.51
C THR A 57 -1.54 -6.69 -14.58
N GLN A 58 -0.53 -5.82 -14.74
CA GLN A 58 0.58 -6.04 -15.67
C GLN A 58 1.40 -7.30 -15.32
N LYS A 59 1.47 -7.64 -14.03
CA LYS A 59 2.08 -8.89 -13.54
C LYS A 59 1.17 -10.12 -13.65
N GLY A 60 -0.06 -9.97 -14.15
CA GLY A 60 -1.00 -11.06 -14.40
C GLY A 60 -1.84 -11.50 -13.20
N TYR A 61 -1.74 -10.85 -12.03
CA TYR A 61 -2.49 -11.28 -10.85
C TYR A 61 -3.99 -11.07 -11.02
N ARG A 62 -4.82 -12.10 -10.83
CA ARG A 62 -6.29 -11.98 -10.77
C ARG A 62 -6.82 -11.70 -9.38
N SER A 63 -6.09 -12.15 -8.36
CA SER A 63 -6.32 -11.83 -6.96
C SER A 63 -4.97 -11.64 -6.25
N ILE A 64 -5.01 -11.05 -5.07
CA ILE A 64 -3.81 -10.76 -4.28
C ILE A 64 -4.18 -10.78 -2.79
N SER A 65 -3.20 -11.06 -1.94
CA SER A 65 -3.34 -10.94 -0.49
C SER A 65 -3.75 -9.52 -0.09
N LEU A 66 -4.74 -9.40 0.79
CA LEU A 66 -5.14 -8.12 1.38
C LEU A 66 -3.97 -7.46 2.13
N VAL A 67 -3.24 -8.25 2.92
CA VAL A 67 -2.10 -7.78 3.71
C VAL A 67 -0.98 -7.28 2.81
N PHE A 68 -0.71 -7.98 1.71
CA PHE A 68 0.24 -7.51 0.69
C PHE A 68 -0.19 -6.18 0.09
N PHE A 69 -1.43 -6.10 -0.37
CA PHE A 69 -1.94 -4.91 -1.05
C PHE A 69 -1.89 -3.68 -0.15
N ASP A 70 -2.42 -3.78 1.08
CA ASP A 70 -2.44 -2.68 2.03
C ASP A 70 -1.02 -2.23 2.40
N HIS A 71 -0.08 -3.16 2.57
CA HIS A 71 1.30 -2.83 2.88
C HIS A 71 1.97 -2.08 1.73
N SER A 72 1.84 -2.57 0.49
CA SER A 72 2.45 -1.93 -0.68
C SER A 72 1.84 -0.55 -0.97
N VAL A 73 0.53 -0.38 -0.76
CA VAL A 73 -0.14 0.93 -0.87
C VAL A 73 0.41 1.90 0.19
N ASP A 74 0.49 1.45 1.45
CA ASP A 74 0.98 2.30 2.54
C ASP A 74 2.45 2.73 2.32
N GLU A 75 3.30 1.81 1.85
CA GLU A 75 4.71 2.07 1.55
C GLU A 75 4.87 3.05 0.39
N TYR A 76 4.17 2.84 -0.73
CA TYR A 76 4.22 3.75 -1.87
C TYR A 76 3.68 5.14 -1.50
N ALA A 77 2.56 5.22 -0.78
CA ALA A 77 1.99 6.47 -0.32
C ALA A 77 2.94 7.22 0.62
N TRP A 78 3.61 6.50 1.53
CA TRP A 78 4.64 7.04 2.41
C TRP A 78 5.79 7.68 1.64
N GLU A 79 6.38 6.94 0.70
CA GLU A 79 7.50 7.44 -0.10
C GLU A 79 7.13 8.69 -0.91
N LYS A 80 5.95 8.66 -1.56
CA LYS A 80 5.45 9.79 -2.34
C LYS A 80 5.16 11.01 -1.48
N TYR A 81 4.52 10.82 -0.34
CA TYR A 81 4.22 11.91 0.57
C TYR A 81 5.51 12.56 1.10
N LEU A 82 6.48 11.74 1.53
CA LEU A 82 7.72 12.22 2.14
C LEU A 82 8.74 12.80 1.16
N ALA A 83 8.62 12.50 -0.14
CA ALA A 83 9.50 13.06 -1.18
C ALA A 83 9.52 14.61 -1.19
N GLY A 84 8.42 15.25 -0.79
CA GLY A 84 8.30 16.71 -0.73
C GLY A 84 8.96 17.38 0.48
N PHE A 85 9.36 16.62 1.51
CA PHE A 85 9.79 17.17 2.80
C PHE A 85 11.25 16.89 3.08
N LYS A 86 12.01 17.90 3.50
CA LYS A 86 13.41 17.72 3.94
C LYS A 86 13.45 17.33 5.41
N PHE A 87 14.25 16.32 5.71
CA PHE A 87 14.52 15.84 7.06
C PHE A 87 15.99 16.06 7.40
N GLU A 88 16.29 16.24 8.68
CA GLU A 88 17.68 16.33 9.16
C GLU A 88 18.38 14.98 9.00
N ASP A 89 17.68 13.90 9.36
CA ASP A 89 18.12 12.53 9.14
C ASP A 89 17.47 11.99 7.84
N PRO A 90 18.25 11.65 6.80
CA PRO A 90 17.70 11.17 5.54
C PRO A 90 16.98 9.82 5.67
N TYR A 91 17.29 9.03 6.70
CA TYR A 91 16.61 7.76 6.97
C TYR A 91 15.18 7.95 7.46
N GLU A 92 14.78 9.17 7.85
CA GLU A 92 13.39 9.49 8.21
C GLU A 92 12.40 9.32 7.05
N ARG A 93 12.89 9.38 5.80
CA ARG A 93 12.08 9.13 4.61
C ARG A 93 11.92 7.65 4.29
N CYS A 94 12.81 6.80 4.78
CA CYS A 94 12.79 5.38 4.45
C CYS A 94 11.55 4.70 5.04
N TRP A 95 11.08 3.67 4.36
CA TRP A 95 10.08 2.78 4.92
C TRP A 95 10.60 2.19 6.26
N PRO A 96 9.84 2.25 7.36
CA PRO A 96 10.38 1.94 8.69
C PRO A 96 10.64 0.44 8.93
N TRP A 97 10.05 -0.41 8.09
CA TRP A 97 10.09 -1.86 8.25
C TRP A 97 10.77 -2.53 7.07
N LYS A 98 11.40 -3.67 7.31
CA LYS A 98 12.06 -4.48 6.27
C LYS A 98 11.26 -5.72 5.87
N ILE A 99 10.07 -5.88 6.44
CA ILE A 99 9.21 -7.03 6.18
C ILE A 99 8.42 -6.74 4.92
N GLU A 100 8.52 -7.64 3.95
CA GLU A 100 7.70 -7.62 2.75
C GLU A 100 6.68 -8.77 2.83
N PRO A 101 5.37 -8.49 2.95
CA PRO A 101 4.37 -9.54 2.85
C PRO A 101 4.42 -10.23 1.49
N GLU A 102 3.95 -11.47 1.43
CA GLU A 102 3.88 -12.20 0.16
C GLU A 102 2.54 -11.96 -0.55
N ALA A 103 2.62 -11.55 -1.82
CA ALA A 103 1.50 -11.40 -2.74
C ALA A 103 0.51 -12.57 -2.72
N LYS A 104 1.02 -13.80 -2.59
CA LYS A 104 0.25 -15.05 -2.67
C LYS A 104 -0.21 -15.59 -1.32
N ASN A 105 0.21 -14.99 -0.22
CA ASN A 105 -0.17 -15.43 1.12
C ASN A 105 -1.57 -14.91 1.47
N MET A 106 -2.57 -15.73 1.20
CA MET A 106 -3.99 -15.42 1.41
C MET A 106 -4.46 -15.61 2.86
N ALA A 107 -3.57 -15.84 3.83
CA ALA A 107 -3.97 -16.03 5.24
C ALA A 107 -4.73 -14.83 5.83
N GLY A 108 -4.46 -13.62 5.33
CA GLY A 108 -5.20 -12.40 5.68
C GLY A 108 -6.42 -12.12 4.80
N GLY A 109 -6.78 -13.04 3.91
CA GLY A 109 -7.87 -12.88 2.94
C GLY A 109 -7.43 -12.24 1.61
N ILE A 110 -8.38 -12.21 0.67
CA ILE A 110 -8.23 -11.62 -0.66
C ILE A 110 -8.48 -10.11 -0.57
N CYS A 111 -7.68 -9.32 -1.30
CA CYS A 111 -7.95 -7.89 -1.47
C CYS A 111 -9.22 -7.66 -2.31
N HIS A 112 -10.32 -7.30 -1.66
CA HIS A 112 -11.58 -6.97 -2.34
C HIS A 112 -11.51 -5.67 -3.15
N PHE A 113 -10.67 -4.71 -2.75
CA PHE A 113 -10.47 -3.48 -3.52
C PHE A 113 -9.92 -3.80 -4.92
N TYR A 114 -8.82 -4.55 -4.99
CA TYR A 114 -8.22 -4.95 -6.26
C TYR A 114 -9.18 -5.81 -7.10
N LYS A 115 -9.90 -6.74 -6.46
CA LYS A 115 -10.93 -7.55 -7.13
C LYS A 115 -11.99 -6.65 -7.78
N ASN A 116 -12.59 -5.75 -7.02
CA ASN A 116 -13.64 -4.85 -7.51
C ASN A 116 -13.11 -3.92 -8.61
N TRP A 117 -11.88 -3.42 -8.47
CA TRP A 117 -11.22 -2.60 -9.49
C TRP A 117 -11.09 -3.35 -10.81
N ARG A 118 -10.68 -4.63 -10.78
CA ARG A 118 -10.60 -5.49 -11.98
C ARG A 118 -11.98 -5.71 -12.61
N GLU A 119 -13.00 -6.02 -11.81
CA GLU A 119 -14.37 -6.21 -12.27
C GLU A 119 -14.90 -4.95 -12.97
N GLN A 120 -14.67 -3.77 -12.40
CA GLN A 120 -15.06 -2.48 -12.99
C GLN A 120 -14.35 -2.20 -14.33
N LYS A 121 -13.14 -2.75 -14.53
CA LYS A 121 -12.40 -2.67 -15.80
C LYS A 121 -12.75 -3.80 -16.77
N GLY A 122 -13.73 -4.66 -16.46
CA GLY A 122 -14.14 -5.79 -17.30
C GLY A 122 -13.12 -6.93 -17.35
N MET A 123 -12.22 -7.01 -16.36
CA MET A 123 -11.16 -8.00 -16.30
C MET A 123 -11.59 -9.25 -15.54
N MET A 124 -10.97 -10.39 -15.85
CA MET A 124 -11.19 -11.65 -15.12
C MET A 124 -10.70 -11.55 -13.67
N VAL A 125 -11.48 -12.12 -12.76
CA VAL A 125 -11.16 -12.26 -11.33
C VAL A 125 -11.25 -13.71 -10.89
N ASP A 126 -10.60 -14.01 -9.78
CA ASP A 126 -10.72 -15.33 -9.16
C ASP A 126 -12.11 -15.55 -8.56
N GLY A 127 -12.61 -16.79 -8.70
CA GLY A 127 -13.85 -17.22 -8.09
C GLY A 127 -13.78 -17.25 -6.56
N PRO A 128 -14.92 -17.29 -5.85
CA PRO A 128 -14.98 -17.15 -4.39
C PRO A 128 -14.28 -18.28 -3.60
N HIS A 129 -13.89 -19.38 -4.24
CA HIS A 129 -13.29 -20.55 -3.60
C HIS A 129 -11.77 -20.68 -3.83
N VAL A 130 -11.16 -19.72 -4.50
CA VAL A 130 -9.74 -19.77 -4.83
C VAL A 130 -8.90 -19.50 -3.58
N GLN A 131 -8.00 -20.42 -3.23
CA GLN A 131 -7.12 -20.33 -2.06
C GLN A 131 -5.72 -19.76 -2.38
N ALA A 132 -5.36 -19.70 -3.66
CA ALA A 132 -4.09 -19.17 -4.15
C ALA A 132 -4.33 -18.34 -5.42
N PRO A 133 -3.66 -17.19 -5.61
CA PRO A 133 -4.00 -16.30 -6.70
C PRO A 133 -3.70 -16.93 -8.06
N THR A 134 -4.67 -16.85 -8.97
CA THR A 134 -4.42 -17.16 -10.37
C THR A 134 -3.57 -16.05 -10.97
N ILE A 135 -2.52 -16.44 -11.68
CA ILE A 135 -1.64 -15.52 -12.40
C ILE A 135 -1.79 -15.85 -13.88
N ASP A 136 -2.37 -14.91 -14.62
CA ASP A 136 -2.42 -14.97 -16.06
C ASP A 136 -1.00 -14.89 -16.64
N PRO A 137 -0.73 -15.55 -17.78
CA PRO A 137 0.48 -15.27 -18.54
C PRO A 137 0.56 -13.76 -18.77
N MET A 138 1.72 -13.15 -18.52
CA MET A 138 1.90 -11.71 -18.73
C MET A 138 1.47 -11.38 -20.17
N VAL A 139 0.34 -10.67 -20.30
CA VAL A 139 -0.07 -10.14 -21.58
C VAL A 139 0.89 -9.00 -21.84
N ALA A 140 1.80 -9.19 -22.80
CA ALA A 140 2.55 -8.08 -23.37
C ALA A 140 1.52 -7.15 -24.02
N TYR A 141 0.98 -6.20 -23.24
CA TYR A 141 0.26 -5.07 -23.82
C TYR A 141 1.30 -4.32 -24.63
N ALA A 142 1.28 -4.55 -25.95
CA ALA A 142 2.05 -3.77 -26.88
C ALA A 142 1.78 -2.29 -26.56
N SER A 143 2.82 -1.58 -26.17
CA SER A 143 2.82 -0.14 -26.06
C SER A 143 2.52 0.43 -27.44
N ASN A 144 1.25 0.54 -27.80
CA ASN A 144 0.83 1.35 -28.94
C ASN A 144 0.90 2.81 -28.49
N SER A 145 2.12 3.34 -28.51
CA SER A 145 2.36 4.77 -28.57
C SER A 145 1.91 5.22 -29.97
N ALA A 146 0.80 5.96 -30.01
CA ALA A 146 0.44 6.80 -31.14
C ALA A 146 1.39 7.99 -31.26
#